data_AF-A0A3N5PST0-F1
#
_entry.id   AF-A0A3N5PST0-F1
#
_cell.length_a   1.000
_cell.length_b   1.000
_cell.length_c   1.000
_cell.angle_alpha   90.00
_cell.angle_beta   90.00
_cell.angle_gamma   90.00
#
_symmetry.space_group_name_H-M   'P 1'
#
loop_
_entity.id
_entity.type
_entity.pdbx_description
1 polymer ?
#
loop_
_entity_poly.entity_id
_entity_poly.type
_entity_poly.pdbx_seq_one_letter_code
_entity_poly.pdbx_strand_id
1 'polypeptide(L)'
;NIFKEIASDQQGFVLQHRAKLKEAEIELAAGRIEESILLLQEISSENEKNIFADKALFLLGKLYQYGLKDDIQASEMYESLLAKFPNSLYLDEAREEIIKIREKVKQGT
;
A
#
# COMPACT_ATOMS: atom_id res chain seq x y z
N ASN A 1 -2.56 -18.70 -28.92
CA ASN A 1 -3.75 -18.08 -28.32
C ASN A 1 -3.27 -17.35 -27.07
N ILE A 2 -3.29 -16.01 -27.07
CA ILE A 2 -2.58 -15.15 -26.09
C ILE A 2 -2.89 -15.53 -24.63
N PHE A 3 -4.11 -15.98 -24.35
CA PHE A 3 -4.52 -16.42 -23.01
C PHE A 3 -3.76 -17.65 -22.48
N LYS A 4 -3.30 -18.56 -23.34
CA LYS A 4 -2.49 -19.73 -22.93
C LYS A 4 -1.04 -19.35 -22.62
N GLU A 5 -0.52 -18.34 -23.30
CA GLU A 5 0.85 -17.83 -23.15
C GLU A 5 0.96 -16.96 -21.88
N ILE A 6 -0.05 -16.11 -21.65
CA ILE A 6 -0.26 -15.42 -20.37
C ILE A 6 -0.43 -16.41 -19.21
N ALA A 7 -1.20 -17.49 -19.39
CA ALA A 7 -1.38 -18.50 -18.34
C ALA A 7 -0.10 -19.31 -18.02
N SER A 8 0.83 -19.44 -18.98
CA SER A 8 2.11 -20.13 -18.77
C SER A 8 3.20 -19.25 -18.15
N ASP A 9 3.09 -17.92 -18.26
CA ASP A 9 4.13 -16.95 -17.82
C ASP A 9 3.66 -16.04 -16.66
N GLN A 10 2.36 -16.03 -16.31
CA GLN A 10 1.82 -15.24 -15.19
C GLN A 10 2.40 -15.61 -13.82
N GLN A 11 2.86 -16.85 -13.64
CA GLN A 11 3.40 -17.28 -12.35
C GLN A 11 4.68 -16.52 -12.00
N GLY A 12 5.55 -16.20 -12.97
CA GLY A 12 6.75 -15.40 -12.74
C GLY A 12 6.40 -13.97 -12.31
N PHE A 13 5.47 -13.35 -13.04
CA PHE A 13 5.02 -11.97 -12.79
C PHE A 13 4.33 -11.80 -11.43
N VAL A 14 3.36 -12.67 -11.11
CA VAL A 14 2.65 -12.63 -9.82
C VAL A 14 3.60 -12.97 -8.67
N LEU A 15 4.49 -13.95 -8.85
CA LEU A 15 5.48 -14.31 -7.83
C LEU A 15 6.47 -13.18 -7.58
N GLN A 16 6.93 -12.49 -8.63
CA GLN A 16 7.81 -11.33 -8.51
C GLN A 16 7.17 -10.22 -7.69
N HIS A 17 5.93 -9.83 -8.01
CA HIS A 17 5.21 -8.81 -7.25
C HIS A 17 5.00 -9.22 -5.79
N ARG A 18 4.68 -10.50 -5.57
CA ARG A 18 4.49 -11.06 -4.23
C ARG A 18 5.80 -11.07 -3.44
N ALA A 19 6.91 -11.41 -4.08
CA ALA A 19 8.23 -11.41 -3.47
C ALA A 19 8.63 -10.00 -3.01
N LYS A 20 8.46 -9.00 -3.87
CA LYS A 20 8.75 -7.60 -3.55
C LYS A 20 7.90 -7.06 -2.40
N LEU A 21 6.60 -7.38 -2.39
CA LEU A 21 5.73 -7.03 -1.26
C LEU A 21 6.18 -7.74 0.03
N LYS A 22 6.56 -9.01 -0.06
CA LYS A 22 7.05 -9.78 1.10
C LYS A 22 8.37 -9.25 1.63
N GLU A 23 9.26 -8.78 0.76
CA GLU A 23 10.49 -8.10 1.14
C GLU A 23 10.17 -6.86 1.97
N ALA A 24 9.26 -6.00 1.51
CA ALA A 24 8.84 -4.82 2.28
C ALA A 24 8.31 -5.18 3.68
N GLU A 25 7.49 -6.24 3.77
CA GLU A 25 6.98 -6.74 5.06
C GLU A 25 8.09 -7.28 5.97
N ILE A 26 9.15 -7.89 5.41
CA ILE A 26 10.33 -8.38 6.16
C ILE A 26 11.18 -7.21 6.65
N GLU A 27 11.44 -6.22 5.79
CA GLU A 27 12.17 -5.00 6.16
C GLU A 27 11.49 -4.30 7.34
N LEU A 28 10.17 -4.14 7.26
CA LEU A 28 9.38 -3.59 8.36
C LEU A 28 9.49 -4.44 9.64
N ALA A 29 9.35 -5.77 9.54
CA ALA A 29 9.48 -6.68 10.67
C ALA A 29 10.88 -6.63 11.32
N ALA A 30 11.91 -6.29 10.54
CA ALA A 30 13.28 -6.10 11.01
C ALA A 30 13.56 -4.68 11.54
N GLY A 31 12.55 -3.81 11.61
CA GLY A 31 12.68 -2.42 12.07
C GLY A 31 13.29 -1.47 11.03
N ARG A 32 13.52 -1.93 9.80
CA ARG A 32 14.05 -1.16 8.67
C ARG A 32 12.90 -0.45 7.95
N ILE A 33 12.40 0.60 8.62
CA ILE A 33 11.20 1.32 8.20
C ILE A 33 11.42 2.07 6.88
N GLU A 34 12.58 2.70 6.71
CA GLU A 34 12.90 3.47 5.51
C GLU A 34 12.93 2.58 4.26
N GLU A 35 13.57 1.41 4.37
CA GLU A 35 13.66 0.41 3.32
C GLU A 35 12.28 -0.14 2.96
N SER A 36 11.45 -0.44 3.97
CA SER A 36 10.05 -0.83 3.76
C SER A 36 9.27 0.25 3.02
N ILE A 37 9.43 1.52 3.37
CA ILE A 37 8.74 2.64 2.69
C ILE A 37 9.15 2.70 1.23
N LEU A 38 10.45 2.63 0.93
CA LEU A 38 10.95 2.69 -0.45
C LEU A 38 10.37 1.57 -1.30
N LEU A 39 10.36 0.34 -0.80
CA LEU A 39 9.78 -0.81 -1.52
C LEU A 39 8.28 -0.65 -1.74
N LEU A 40 7.52 -0.22 -0.73
CA LEU A 40 6.07 -0.01 -0.88
C LEU A 40 5.76 1.16 -1.83
N GLN A 41 6.55 2.23 -1.81
CA GLN A 41 6.44 3.33 -2.76
C GLN A 41 6.68 2.85 -4.18
N GLU A 42 7.72 2.03 -4.39
CA GLU A 42 7.99 1.44 -5.70
C GLU A 42 6.81 0.58 -6.18
N ILE A 43 6.30 -0.33 -5.35
CA ILE A 43 5.14 -1.18 -5.67
C ILE A 43 3.90 -0.33 -6.00
N SER A 44 3.60 0.67 -5.18
CA SER A 44 2.43 1.54 -5.39
C SER A 44 2.54 2.40 -6.65
N SER A 45 3.75 2.79 -7.04
CA SER A 45 3.99 3.60 -8.24
C SER A 45 3.68 2.86 -9.54
N GLU A 46 3.68 1.52 -9.52
CA GLU A 46 3.37 0.67 -10.68
C GLU A 46 1.87 0.64 -11.01
N ASN A 47 1.00 1.17 -10.14
CA ASN A 47 -0.46 1.21 -10.28
C ASN A 47 -1.05 -0.15 -10.71
N GLU A 48 -1.98 -0.18 -11.68
CA GLU A 48 -2.64 -1.40 -12.18
C GLU A 48 -1.69 -2.46 -12.74
N LYS A 49 -0.43 -2.11 -13.03
CA LYS A 49 0.57 -3.09 -13.47
C LYS A 49 0.95 -4.02 -12.32
N ASN A 50 0.88 -3.57 -11.07
CA ASN A 50 1.21 -4.38 -9.91
C ASN A 50 -0.06 -4.73 -9.13
N ILE A 51 -0.36 -6.03 -9.06
CA ILE A 51 -1.55 -6.55 -8.39
C ILE A 51 -1.59 -6.28 -6.87
N PHE A 52 -0.48 -5.78 -6.29
CA PHE A 52 -0.38 -5.40 -4.88
C PHE A 52 -0.21 -3.89 -4.68
N ALA A 53 -0.33 -3.07 -5.72
CA ALA A 53 -0.17 -1.61 -5.61
C ALA A 53 -1.18 -0.97 -4.64
N ASP A 54 -2.42 -1.47 -4.61
CA ASP A 54 -3.44 -1.02 -3.68
C ASP A 54 -3.09 -1.38 -2.22
N LYS A 55 -2.66 -2.63 -1.99
CA LYS A 55 -2.16 -3.09 -0.70
C LYS A 55 -0.94 -2.26 -0.25
N ALA A 56 -0.05 -1.90 -1.18
CA ALA A 56 1.14 -1.13 -0.86
C ALA A 56 0.79 0.29 -0.38
N LEU A 57 -0.15 0.97 -1.03
CA LEU A 57 -0.66 2.27 -0.54
C LEU A 57 -1.31 2.13 0.83
N PHE A 58 -2.12 1.09 1.02
CA PHE A 58 -2.75 0.83 2.31
C PHE A 58 -1.72 0.64 3.42
N LEU A 59 -0.68 -0.19 3.19
CA LEU A 59 0.40 -0.42 4.14
C LEU A 59 1.24 0.84 4.39
N LEU A 60 1.51 1.66 3.36
CA LEU A 60 2.17 2.95 3.54
C LEU A 60 1.35 3.85 4.48
N GLY A 61 0.03 3.93 4.26
CA GLY A 61 -0.87 4.67 5.15
C GLY A 61 -0.76 4.20 6.61
N LYS A 62 -0.83 2.88 6.85
CA LYS A 62 -0.68 2.32 8.21
C LYS A 62 0.71 2.62 8.79
N LEU A 63 1.75 2.55 7.98
CA LEU A 63 3.13 2.78 8.42
C LEU A 63 3.37 4.24 8.80
N TYR A 64 2.91 5.19 8.00
CA TYR A 64 2.97 6.62 8.35
C TYR A 64 2.15 6.91 9.60
N GLN A 65 0.92 6.40 9.69
CA GLN A 65 0.01 6.69 10.81
C GLN A 65 0.52 6.11 12.13
N TYR A 66 0.90 4.83 12.12
CA TYR A 66 1.17 4.08 13.34
C TYR A 66 2.65 3.95 13.65
N GLY A 67 3.50 3.82 12.62
CA GLY A 67 4.95 3.72 12.76
C GLY A 67 5.60 5.08 12.95
N LEU A 68 5.36 6.01 12.02
CA LEU A 68 6.00 7.34 12.02
C LEU A 68 5.20 8.43 12.73
N LYS A 69 3.93 8.16 13.07
CA LYS A 69 2.99 9.13 13.65
C LYS A 69 2.79 10.38 12.77
N ASP A 70 2.98 10.21 11.46
CA ASP A 70 2.75 11.23 10.46
C ASP A 70 1.35 11.06 9.88
N ASP A 71 0.38 11.68 10.53
CA ASP A 71 -1.03 11.60 10.13
C ASP A 71 -1.29 12.30 8.77
N ILE A 72 -0.45 13.25 8.36
CA ILE A 72 -0.58 13.96 7.09
C ILE A 72 -0.23 13.01 5.94
N GLN A 73 0.97 12.43 5.98
CA GLN A 73 1.40 11.45 4.99
C GLN A 73 0.49 10.22 4.99
N ALA A 74 0.02 9.78 6.15
CA ALA A 74 -0.94 8.68 6.23
C ALA A 74 -2.23 8.97 5.47
N SER A 75 -2.84 10.14 5.69
CA SER A 75 -4.06 10.56 4.99
C SER A 75 -3.83 10.62 3.48
N GLU A 76 -2.69 11.17 3.03
CA GLU A 76 -2.34 11.22 1.60
C GLU A 76 -2.31 9.84 0.96
N MET A 77 -1.74 8.84 1.63
CA MET A 77 -1.67 7.47 1.11
C MET A 77 -3.05 6.81 1.02
N TYR A 78 -3.88 6.95 2.05
CA TYR A 78 -5.25 6.42 2.04
C TYR A 78 -6.13 7.12 1.00
N GLU A 79 -6.01 8.44 0.83
CA GLU A 79 -6.75 9.18 -0.19
C GLU A 79 -6.28 8.78 -1.60
N SER A 80 -4.98 8.56 -1.80
CA SER A 80 -4.43 8.02 -3.06
C SER A 80 -5.00 6.64 -3.38
N LEU A 81 -5.13 5.76 -2.37
CA LEU A 81 -5.74 4.45 -2.51
C LEU A 81 -7.20 4.56 -2.99
N LEU A 82 -7.99 5.43 -2.36
CA LEU A 82 -9.39 5.67 -2.75
C LEU A 82 -9.53 6.20 -4.17
N ALA A 83 -8.60 7.07 -4.59
CA ALA A 83 -8.63 7.69 -5.92
C ALA A 83 -8.19 6.74 -7.03
N LYS A 84 -7.15 5.92 -6.78
CA LYS A 84 -6.51 5.08 -7.80
C LYS A 84 -7.09 3.68 -7.89
N PHE A 85 -7.64 3.14 -6.80
CA PHE A 85 -8.09 1.75 -6.73
C PHE A 85 -9.52 1.64 -6.19
N PRO A 86 -10.54 2.12 -6.93
CA PRO A 86 -11.93 2.19 -6.46
C PRO A 86 -12.60 0.83 -6.23
N ASN A 87 -11.95 -0.28 -6.58
CA ASN A 87 -12.40 -1.65 -6.32
C ASN A 87 -11.50 -2.41 -5.33
N SER A 88 -10.59 -1.72 -4.63
CA SER A 88 -9.71 -2.35 -3.65
C SER A 88 -10.49 -2.90 -2.45
N LEU A 89 -10.02 -4.00 -1.88
CA LEU A 89 -10.57 -4.55 -0.64
C LEU A 89 -10.26 -3.70 0.61
N TYR A 90 -9.36 -2.72 0.49
CA TYR A 90 -8.89 -1.89 1.60
C TYR A 90 -9.65 -0.56 1.74
N LEU A 91 -10.65 -0.28 0.89
CA LEU A 91 -11.28 1.04 0.83
C LEU A 91 -12.06 1.39 2.09
N ASP A 92 -12.80 0.44 2.66
CA ASP A 92 -13.59 0.67 3.85
C ASP A 92 -12.68 1.00 5.04
N GLU A 93 -11.63 0.20 5.25
CA GLU A 93 -10.66 0.47 6.32
C GLU A 93 -9.91 1.78 6.09
N ALA A 94 -9.49 2.09 4.85
CA ALA A 94 -8.81 3.34 4.54
C ALA A 94 -9.70 4.57 4.85
N ARG A 95 -11.00 4.50 4.56
CA ARG A 95 -11.96 5.57 4.91
C ARG A 95 -12.09 5.73 6.41
N GLU A 96 -12.18 4.62 7.15
CA GLU A 96 -12.21 4.65 8.62
C GLU A 96 -10.95 5.30 9.19
N GLU A 97 -9.77 4.97 8.66
CA GLU A 97 -8.51 5.58 9.11
C GLU A 97 -8.44 7.07 8.81
N ILE A 98 -8.91 7.52 7.63
CA ILE A 98 -9.02 8.95 7.31
C ILE A 98 -9.94 9.67 8.29
N ILE A 99 -11.08 9.06 8.65
CA ILE A 99 -12.01 9.65 9.64
C ILE A 99 -11.32 9.78 11.00
N LYS A 100 -10.66 8.72 11.49
CA LYS A 100 -9.91 8.74 12.75
C LYS A 100 -8.83 9.82 12.77
N ILE A 101 -8.07 9.95 11.69
CA ILE A 101 -7.05 11.01 11.54
C ILE A 101 -7.69 12.40 11.65
N ARG A 102 -8.78 12.63 10.91
CA ARG A 102 -9.49 13.93 10.92
C ARG A 102 -10.06 14.27 12.29
N GLU A 103 -10.59 13.29 13.02
CA GLU A 103 -11.09 13.48 14.39
C GLU A 103 -9.95 13.83 15.35
N LYS A 104 -8.83 13.12 15.28
CA LYS A 104 -7.63 13.40 16.08
C LYS A 104 -7.11 14.82 15.86
N VAL A 105 -7.03 15.27 14.61
CA VAL A 105 -6.58 16.63 14.26
C VAL A 105 -7.51 17.69 14.86
N LYS A 106 -8.84 17.49 14.80
CA LYS A 106 -9.82 18.42 15.39
C LYS A 106 -9.73 18.52 16.92
N GLN A 107 -9.31 17.45 17.59
CA GLN A 107 -9.18 17.43 19.06
C GLN A 107 -7.87 18.05 19.55
N GLY A 108 -6.86 18.17 18.67
CA GLY A 108 -5.57 18.76 18.97
C GLY A 108 -5.46 20.27 18.72
N THR A 109 -6.53 20.90 18.22
CA THR A 109 -6.67 22.35 18.00
C THR A 109 -7.62 22.97 19.01
#